data_AF-A0A834TAA9-F1
#
_entry.id   AF-A0A834TAA9-F1
#
_cell.length_a   1.000
_cell.length_b   1.000
_cell.length_c   1.000
_cell.angle_alpha   90.00
_cell.angle_beta   90.00
_cell.angle_gamma   90.00
#
_symmetry.space_group_name_H-M   'P 1'
#
loop_
_entity.id
_entity.type
_entity.pdbx_description
1 polymer ?
#
loop_
_entity_poly.entity_id
_entity_poly.type
_entity_poly.pdbx_seq_one_letter_code
_entity_poly.pdbx_strand_id
1 'polypeptide(L)'
;MHFKTNDKILPIGREVLEFGLRKRLGNGLNTLVLQDPWIPGVQPDELRRSCQSIDPSCRVIDFISESWQWNRTELFRFFPAQIASLICGIPIGGPLVIDSWFWHPDPGGSFSVRSGYKELRSRKLSDISTSNQPSQLNQRGLDVASACPICFSEDELVFHALLGCENLGNLWANSEIPFVGESSGEMQFAEWFDFALHHWSSDQFHLFAFICYLVWNCRNEVRLKLNTLPLSQLLPKAKDMWKEVSEAVSRPATSWICDLRSVKWKAPPIHFMKLNIDASLCGVVAGSGCVFRNESGRVLAAKAARIPVMASVAELEAMAVLQGLQMAKDLGILKVFVEGDNQWVMGKLCSPHGCLSPIGSIFDCIRSFCSHFSVVQFGWVPREANKVAHKLAQVGCTLELDHVWLEDSPAVIAAELACDG
;
A
#
# COMPACT_ATOMS: atom_id res chain seq x y z
N MET A 1 -3.13 -17.19 37.41
CA MET A 1 -3.36 -15.82 36.89
C MET A 1 -4.05 -15.97 35.54
N HIS A 2 -5.38 -15.94 35.55
CA HIS A 2 -6.21 -16.13 34.37
C HIS A 2 -6.21 -14.88 33.50
N PHE A 3 -5.80 -15.01 32.24
CA PHE A 3 -5.98 -13.99 31.23
C PHE A 3 -7.30 -14.26 30.49
N LYS A 4 -8.36 -13.53 30.86
CA LYS A 4 -9.59 -13.44 30.05
C LYS A 4 -9.36 -12.42 28.94
N THR A 5 -9.25 -12.88 27.70
CA THR A 5 -9.34 -12.02 26.51
C THR A 5 -10.81 -11.71 26.25
N ASN A 6 -11.28 -10.54 26.72
CA ASN A 6 -12.62 -10.02 26.43
C ASN A 6 -12.64 -9.17 25.15
N ASP A 7 -13.69 -9.40 24.37
CA ASP A 7 -14.03 -8.86 23.05
C ASP A 7 -14.30 -7.35 23.00
N LYS A 8 -13.66 -6.63 22.05
CA LYS A 8 -13.97 -5.22 21.70
C LYS A 8 -13.71 -4.87 20.21
N ILE A 9 -13.76 -5.82 19.27
CA ILE A 9 -13.14 -5.63 17.94
C ILE A 9 -13.91 -4.67 16.98
N LEU A 10 -15.24 -4.56 17.06
CA LEU A 10 -16.04 -3.83 16.04
C LEU A 10 -16.12 -2.29 16.18
N PRO A 11 -16.41 -1.69 17.36
CA PRO A 11 -16.37 -0.24 17.52
C PRO A 11 -14.94 0.30 17.37
N ILE A 12 -13.97 -0.47 17.87
CA ILE A 12 -12.56 -0.22 17.67
C ILE A 12 -12.22 -0.26 16.18
N GLY A 13 -12.75 -1.21 15.41
CA GLY A 13 -12.56 -1.30 13.96
C GLY A 13 -13.07 -0.06 13.21
N ARG A 14 -14.22 0.50 13.58
CA ARG A 14 -14.71 1.76 12.99
C ARG A 14 -13.82 2.95 13.35
N GLU A 15 -13.45 3.06 14.63
CA GLU A 15 -12.57 4.12 15.14
C GLU A 15 -11.19 4.07 14.44
N VAL A 16 -10.63 2.87 14.26
CA VAL A 16 -9.42 2.60 13.46
C VAL A 16 -9.59 3.14 12.06
N LEU A 17 -10.70 2.78 11.39
CA LEU A 17 -10.96 3.17 10.01
C LEU A 17 -11.11 4.69 9.87
N GLU A 18 -11.83 5.35 10.78
CA GLU A 18 -11.92 6.82 10.83
C GLU A 18 -10.55 7.48 11.01
N PHE A 19 -9.67 6.91 11.85
CA PHE A 19 -8.32 7.45 12.02
C PHE A 19 -7.41 7.22 10.83
N GLY A 20 -7.50 6.06 10.17
CA GLY A 20 -6.51 5.65 9.19
C GLY A 20 -6.91 5.83 7.73
N LEU A 21 -8.20 5.87 7.40
CA LEU A 21 -8.66 6.08 6.02
C LEU A 21 -8.45 7.53 5.60
N ARG A 22 -7.86 7.69 4.41
CA ARG A 22 -7.66 8.98 3.75
C ARG A 22 -8.15 8.88 2.32
N LYS A 23 -8.53 10.02 1.75
CA LYS A 23 -8.98 10.09 0.36
C LYS A 23 -7.82 10.55 -0.52
N ARG A 24 -7.51 9.75 -1.54
CA ARG A 24 -6.56 10.08 -2.60
C ARG A 24 -7.31 10.83 -3.69
N LEU A 25 -6.82 12.02 -4.00
CA LEU A 25 -7.41 12.87 -5.00
C LEU A 25 -7.05 12.38 -6.42
N GLY A 26 -8.07 12.14 -7.23
CA GLY A 26 -7.97 11.98 -8.67
C GLY A 26 -8.46 13.26 -9.35
N ASN A 27 -9.71 13.25 -9.79
CA ASN A 27 -10.37 14.37 -10.45
C ASN A 27 -11.14 15.28 -9.47
N GLY A 28 -11.26 14.91 -8.20
CA GLY A 28 -11.96 15.70 -7.18
C GLY A 28 -13.47 15.70 -7.30
N LEU A 29 -14.06 14.96 -8.25
CA LEU A 29 -15.51 14.90 -8.44
C LEU A 29 -16.22 14.18 -7.31
N ASN A 30 -15.58 13.23 -6.65
CA ASN A 30 -16.20 12.41 -5.62
C ASN A 30 -15.69 12.74 -4.21
N THR A 31 -14.96 13.85 -4.05
CA THR A 31 -14.37 14.27 -2.78
C THR A 31 -15.04 15.54 -2.27
N LEU A 32 -15.70 15.44 -1.11
CA LEU A 32 -16.34 16.55 -0.42
C LEU A 32 -15.31 17.30 0.44
N VAL A 33 -15.21 18.60 0.21
CA VAL A 33 -14.15 19.45 0.77
C VAL A 33 -14.12 19.41 2.30
N LEU A 34 -15.30 19.48 2.93
CA LEU A 34 -15.44 19.59 4.38
C LEU A 34 -15.68 18.25 5.09
N GLN A 35 -15.98 17.17 4.36
CA GLN A 35 -16.41 15.90 4.96
C GLN A 35 -15.36 14.80 4.81
N ASP A 36 -14.64 14.78 3.68
CA ASP A 36 -13.67 13.74 3.42
C ASP A 36 -12.27 14.10 3.98
N PRO A 37 -11.48 13.12 4.45
CA PRO A 37 -10.13 13.35 4.95
C PRO A 37 -9.10 13.29 3.81
N TRP A 38 -9.10 14.31 2.94
CA TRP A 38 -8.28 14.38 1.72
C TRP A 38 -7.02 15.26 1.83
N ILE A 39 -6.93 16.11 2.85
CA ILE A 39 -5.77 17.00 3.07
C ILE A 39 -4.80 16.34 4.07
N PRO A 40 -3.52 16.16 3.72
CA PRO A 40 -2.52 15.58 4.63
C PRO A 40 -2.39 16.39 5.92
N GLY A 41 -2.50 15.70 7.07
CA GLY A 41 -2.32 16.31 8.39
C GLY A 41 -3.50 17.14 8.91
N VAL A 42 -4.56 17.36 8.13
CA VAL A 42 -5.72 18.16 8.53
C VAL A 42 -6.96 17.27 8.62
N GLN A 43 -7.66 17.31 9.76
CA GLN A 43 -8.88 16.51 9.96
C GLN A 43 -10.12 17.25 9.42
N PRO A 44 -11.16 16.53 8.95
CA PRO A 44 -12.42 17.16 8.51
C PRO A 44 -13.05 18.10 9.56
N ASP A 45 -12.96 17.75 10.85
CA ASP A 45 -13.48 18.58 11.94
C ASP A 45 -12.74 19.92 12.08
N GLU A 46 -11.44 19.92 11.82
CA GLU A 46 -10.61 21.13 11.82
C GLU A 46 -10.94 22.02 10.62
N LEU A 47 -11.13 21.42 9.45
CA LEU A 47 -11.58 22.10 8.24
C LEU A 47 -12.94 22.76 8.44
N ARG A 48 -13.93 22.04 8.97
CA ARG A 48 -15.27 22.57 9.25
C ARG A 48 -15.26 23.76 10.21
N ARG A 49 -14.39 23.71 11.22
CA ARG A 49 -14.20 24.84 12.17
C ARG A 49 -13.56 26.05 11.50
N SER A 50 -12.58 25.81 10.63
CA SER A 50 -11.75 26.86 10.02
C SER A 50 -12.37 27.48 8.75
N CYS A 51 -13.26 26.76 8.06
CA CYS A 51 -13.77 27.13 6.73
C CYS A 51 -15.31 27.20 6.73
N GLN A 52 -15.89 28.04 7.59
CA GLN A 52 -17.34 28.14 7.77
C GLN A 52 -18.09 28.71 6.56
N SER A 53 -17.37 29.39 5.65
CA SER A 53 -17.94 29.99 4.44
C SER A 53 -18.08 29.02 3.26
N ILE A 54 -17.57 27.80 3.38
CA ILE A 54 -17.66 26.78 2.32
C ILE A 54 -18.95 25.98 2.51
N ASP A 55 -19.69 25.77 1.41
CA ASP A 55 -20.88 24.93 1.42
C ASP A 55 -20.53 23.46 1.74
N PRO A 56 -21.26 22.76 2.65
CA PRO A 56 -21.00 21.35 2.97
C PRO A 56 -21.04 20.37 1.79
N SER A 57 -21.70 20.74 0.69
CA SER A 57 -21.80 19.97 -0.56
C SER A 57 -20.69 20.29 -1.56
N CYS A 58 -19.84 21.28 -1.28
CA CYS A 58 -18.73 21.69 -2.14
C CYS A 58 -17.72 20.56 -2.32
N ARG A 59 -17.28 20.39 -3.56
CA ARG A 59 -16.37 19.31 -3.99
C ARG A 59 -15.00 19.88 -4.33
N VAL A 60 -13.99 19.03 -4.27
CA VAL A 60 -12.62 19.47 -4.55
C VAL A 60 -12.44 19.96 -5.99
N ILE A 61 -13.19 19.39 -6.94
CA ILE A 61 -13.21 19.87 -8.34
C ILE A 61 -13.58 21.36 -8.46
N ASP A 62 -14.35 21.92 -7.53
CA ASP A 62 -14.76 23.33 -7.57
C ASP A 62 -13.57 24.29 -7.36
N PHE A 63 -12.46 23.77 -6.83
CA PHE A 63 -11.20 24.49 -6.64
C PHE A 63 -10.14 24.14 -7.70
N ILE A 64 -10.50 23.39 -8.74
CA ILE A 64 -9.61 22.98 -9.83
C ILE A 64 -10.00 23.77 -11.10
N SER A 65 -9.01 24.36 -11.76
CA SER A 65 -9.19 25.07 -13.03
C SER A 65 -9.44 24.12 -14.20
N GLU A 66 -9.97 24.65 -15.31
CA GLU A 66 -10.12 23.90 -16.57
C GLU A 66 -8.77 23.36 -17.10
N SER A 67 -7.66 24.01 -16.74
CA SER A 67 -6.29 23.59 -17.06
C SER A 67 -5.72 22.53 -16.10
N TRP A 68 -6.55 21.91 -15.24
CA TRP A 68 -6.14 20.89 -14.26
C TRP A 68 -5.08 21.38 -13.28
N GLN A 69 -5.21 22.64 -12.85
CA GLN A 69 -4.36 23.25 -11.81
C GLN A 69 -5.23 23.76 -10.67
N TRP A 70 -4.63 23.90 -9.48
CA TRP A 70 -5.32 24.50 -8.36
C TRP A 70 -5.66 25.97 -8.63
N ASN A 71 -6.93 26.34 -8.44
CA ASN A 71 -7.35 27.73 -8.42
C ASN A 71 -6.89 28.39 -7.12
N ARG A 72 -5.65 28.89 -7.12
CA ARG A 72 -5.02 29.49 -5.94
C ARG A 72 -5.83 30.67 -5.39
N THR A 73 -6.43 31.48 -6.25
CA THR A 73 -7.21 32.64 -5.80
C THR A 73 -8.38 32.21 -4.93
N GLU A 74 -9.16 31.22 -5.38
CA GLU A 74 -10.28 30.70 -4.61
C GLU A 74 -9.82 29.91 -3.38
N LEU A 75 -8.73 29.14 -3.47
CA LEU A 75 -8.17 28.45 -2.31
C LEU A 75 -7.75 29.41 -1.19
N PHE A 76 -7.02 30.47 -1.51
CA PHE A 76 -6.58 31.45 -0.51
C PHE A 76 -7.71 32.38 -0.04
N ARG A 77 -8.84 32.40 -0.76
CA ARG A 77 -10.06 33.09 -0.35
C ARG A 77 -10.85 32.28 0.68
N PHE A 78 -10.95 30.97 0.48
CA PHE A 78 -11.84 30.10 1.27
C PHE A 78 -11.14 29.30 2.37
N PHE A 79 -9.82 29.13 2.31
CA PHE A 79 -9.05 28.39 3.29
C PHE A 79 -7.99 29.28 3.96
N PRO A 80 -7.64 29.02 5.23
CA PRO A 80 -6.46 29.61 5.86
C PRO A 80 -5.20 29.39 5.01
N ALA A 81 -4.31 30.38 4.95
CA ALA A 81 -3.13 30.37 4.07
C ALA A 81 -2.24 29.11 4.23
N GLN A 82 -2.13 28.59 5.45
CA GLN A 82 -1.38 27.35 5.73
C GLN A 82 -2.04 26.12 5.10
N ILE A 83 -3.36 25.98 5.22
CA ILE A 83 -4.13 24.88 4.62
C ILE A 83 -4.16 25.01 3.10
N ALA A 84 -4.38 26.23 2.58
CA ALA A 84 -4.36 26.49 1.15
C ALA A 84 -3.01 26.08 0.51
N SER A 85 -1.91 26.33 1.22
CA SER A 85 -0.57 25.93 0.78
C SER A 85 -0.39 24.41 0.76
N LEU A 86 -0.94 23.68 1.74
CA LEU A 86 -0.96 22.21 1.74
C LEU A 86 -1.79 21.67 0.57
N ILE A 87 -2.97 22.24 0.31
CA ILE A 87 -3.83 21.84 -0.80
C ILE A 87 -3.11 22.03 -2.14
N CYS A 88 -2.43 23.17 -2.33
CA CYS A 88 -1.65 23.42 -3.54
C CYS A 88 -0.54 22.38 -3.78
N GLY A 89 -0.08 21.70 -2.72
CA GLY A 89 0.90 20.62 -2.77
C GLY A 89 0.28 19.23 -2.92
N ILE A 90 -1.02 19.09 -3.20
CA ILE A 90 -1.64 17.80 -3.53
C ILE A 90 -1.66 17.65 -5.06
N PRO A 91 -1.11 16.57 -5.63
CA PRO A 91 -1.16 16.36 -7.08
C PRO A 91 -2.60 16.07 -7.53
N ILE A 92 -3.00 16.65 -8.67
CA ILE A 92 -4.30 16.40 -9.29
C ILE A 92 -4.12 15.34 -10.37
N GLY A 93 -4.95 14.29 -10.36
CA GLY A 93 -4.81 13.14 -11.25
C GLY A 93 -5.22 13.39 -12.71
N GLY A 94 -6.01 14.44 -12.96
CA GLY A 94 -6.56 14.72 -14.30
C GLY A 94 -8.00 14.20 -14.48
N PRO A 95 -8.63 14.44 -15.65
CA PRO A 95 -10.07 14.23 -15.86
C PRO A 95 -10.52 12.78 -15.73
N LEU A 96 -9.64 11.85 -16.08
CA LEU A 96 -9.94 10.41 -16.15
C LEU A 96 -9.57 9.64 -14.88
N VAL A 97 -8.87 10.28 -13.92
CA VAL A 97 -8.43 9.61 -12.69
C VAL A 97 -9.50 9.82 -11.61
N ILE A 98 -10.07 8.75 -11.09
CA ILE A 98 -11.16 8.83 -10.10
C ILE A 98 -10.58 8.85 -8.68
N ASP A 99 -11.17 9.66 -7.81
CA ASP A 99 -10.85 9.69 -6.38
C ASP A 99 -11.00 8.30 -5.73
N SER A 100 -10.08 7.94 -4.84
CA SER A 100 -10.07 6.62 -4.20
C SER A 100 -9.74 6.70 -2.71
N TRP A 101 -10.09 5.67 -1.95
CA TRP A 101 -9.72 5.58 -0.53
C TRP A 101 -8.41 4.81 -0.34
N PHE A 102 -7.63 5.20 0.65
CA PHE A 102 -6.42 4.47 1.03
C PHE A 102 -6.20 4.47 2.55
N TRP A 103 -5.51 3.44 3.01
CA TRP A 103 -5.12 3.26 4.40
C TRP A 103 -3.74 3.90 4.65
N HIS A 104 -3.71 5.11 5.21
CA HIS A 104 -2.46 5.88 5.36
C HIS A 104 -1.36 5.22 6.21
N PRO A 105 -1.65 4.38 7.23
CA PRO A 105 -0.60 3.72 8.01
C PRO A 105 0.15 2.63 7.25
N ASP A 106 -0.36 2.20 6.09
CA ASP A 106 0.34 1.26 5.21
C ASP A 106 0.93 2.00 3.99
N PRO A 107 2.23 1.81 3.68
CA PRO A 107 2.86 2.45 2.52
C PRO A 107 2.19 2.14 1.18
N GLY A 108 1.58 0.96 1.04
CA GLY A 108 0.81 0.57 -0.15
C GLY A 108 -0.63 1.07 -0.17
N GLY A 109 -1.08 1.69 0.93
CA GLY A 109 -2.44 2.16 1.10
C GLY A 109 -3.44 1.04 1.40
N SER A 110 -2.99 -0.17 1.68
CA SER A 110 -3.85 -1.32 1.94
C SER A 110 -4.11 -1.50 3.44
N PHE A 111 -5.38 -1.68 3.80
CA PHE A 111 -5.72 -2.00 5.18
C PHE A 111 -5.31 -3.44 5.53
N SER A 112 -4.70 -3.62 6.70
CA SER A 112 -4.54 -4.93 7.33
C SER A 112 -4.86 -4.81 8.81
N VAL A 113 -5.34 -5.88 9.44
CA VAL A 113 -5.61 -5.90 10.89
C VAL A 113 -4.35 -5.53 11.68
N ARG A 114 -3.17 -5.95 11.21
CA ARG A 114 -1.88 -5.62 11.82
C ARG A 114 -1.58 -4.12 11.76
N SER A 115 -1.78 -3.46 10.62
CA SER A 115 -1.55 -2.02 10.48
C SER A 115 -2.62 -1.21 11.24
N GLY A 116 -3.87 -1.68 11.28
CA GLY A 116 -4.93 -1.14 12.14
C GLY A 116 -4.59 -1.16 13.63
N TYR A 117 -4.10 -2.29 14.13
CA TYR A 117 -3.73 -2.44 15.54
C TYR A 117 -2.52 -1.58 15.94
N LYS A 118 -1.53 -1.45 15.04
CA LYS A 118 -0.38 -0.56 15.25
C LYS A 118 -0.81 0.90 15.40
N GLU A 119 -1.70 1.38 14.54
CA GLU A 119 -2.21 2.77 14.57
C GLU A 119 -3.00 3.08 15.84
N LEU A 120 -3.83 2.14 16.31
CA LEU A 120 -4.51 2.29 17.61
C LEU A 120 -3.54 2.39 18.78
N ARG A 121 -2.48 1.59 18.76
CA ARG A 121 -1.52 1.50 19.86
C ARG A 121 -0.65 2.75 19.94
N SER A 122 -0.19 3.28 18.81
CA SER A 122 0.62 4.50 18.76
C SER A 122 -0.14 5.71 19.32
N ARG A 123 -1.43 5.86 19.00
CA ARG A 123 -2.26 6.97 19.50
C ARG A 123 -2.66 6.84 20.97
N LYS A 124 -3.00 5.64 21.44
CA LYS A 124 -3.26 5.43 22.88
C LYS A 124 -2.04 5.73 23.74
N LEU A 125 -0.82 5.56 23.20
CA LEU A 125 0.41 5.96 23.89
C LEU A 125 0.64 7.48 23.89
N SER A 126 0.20 8.22 22.86
CA SER A 126 0.27 9.69 22.87
C SER A 126 -0.69 10.32 23.89
N ASP A 127 -1.87 9.71 24.08
CA ASP A 127 -2.88 10.18 25.05
C ASP A 127 -2.52 9.88 26.52
N ILE A 128 -1.54 9.01 26.78
CA ILE A 128 -1.11 8.57 28.14
C ILE A 128 0.01 9.47 28.71
N SER A 129 0.35 10.59 28.06
CA SER A 129 1.35 11.53 28.58
C SER A 129 0.86 12.42 29.74
N THR A 130 -0.38 12.23 30.23
CA THR A 130 -0.81 12.67 31.57
C THR A 130 -1.37 11.50 32.38
N SER A 131 -0.70 11.21 33.50
CA SER A 131 -1.01 10.25 34.57
C SER A 131 -0.36 8.85 34.47
N ASN A 132 0.23 8.48 35.60
CA ASN A 132 1.20 7.41 35.82
C ASN A 132 0.66 5.98 35.63
N GLN A 133 1.45 5.20 34.88
CA GLN A 133 1.73 3.75 34.98
C GLN A 133 0.60 2.69 34.91
N PRO A 134 0.92 1.47 34.42
CA PRO A 134 -0.02 0.61 33.71
C PRO A 134 -0.47 -0.62 34.52
N SER A 135 -1.75 -1.01 34.39
CA SER A 135 -2.18 -2.44 34.32
C SER A 135 -3.70 -2.61 34.10
N GLN A 136 -4.02 -3.34 33.02
CA GLN A 136 -5.11 -4.31 32.85
C GLN A 136 -6.56 -3.97 33.29
N LEU A 137 -7.26 -3.28 32.38
CA LEU A 137 -8.55 -3.63 31.74
C LEU A 137 -9.87 -3.82 32.53
N ASN A 138 -9.93 -3.87 33.86
CA ASN A 138 -11.20 -4.16 34.57
C ASN A 138 -11.98 -2.98 35.16
N GLN A 139 -11.68 -1.72 34.81
CA GLN A 139 -12.43 -0.53 35.30
C GLN A 139 -13.20 0.25 34.22
N ARG A 140 -13.84 -0.39 33.23
CA ARG A 140 -14.57 0.35 32.18
C ARG A 140 -16.00 -0.15 31.96
N GLY A 141 -16.86 0.06 32.96
CA GLY A 141 -18.28 -0.27 32.92
C GLY A 141 -19.02 0.32 31.71
N LEU A 142 -19.30 -0.52 30.72
CA LEU A 142 -20.20 -0.26 29.60
C LEU A 142 -20.87 -1.58 29.21
N ASP A 143 -22.19 -1.59 29.30
CA ASP A 143 -23.09 -2.72 29.09
C ASP A 143 -23.36 -2.91 27.58
N VAL A 144 -22.81 -3.95 26.96
CA VAL A 144 -23.08 -4.32 25.55
C VAL A 144 -23.10 -5.85 25.45
N ALA A 145 -24.12 -6.39 24.77
CA ALA A 145 -24.44 -7.82 24.73
C ALA A 145 -23.25 -8.69 24.28
N SER A 146 -22.88 -9.65 25.13
CA SER A 146 -21.77 -10.59 24.96
C SER A 146 -22.14 -11.84 24.14
N ALA A 147 -23.41 -12.01 23.79
CA ALA A 147 -23.92 -13.24 23.19
C ALA A 147 -23.55 -13.39 21.71
N CYS A 148 -23.15 -14.60 21.33
CA CYS A 148 -22.84 -15.00 19.96
C CYS A 148 -24.02 -14.73 19.00
N PRO A 149 -23.82 -14.08 17.84
CA PRO A 149 -24.88 -13.72 16.90
C PRO A 149 -25.45 -14.91 16.11
N ILE A 150 -24.90 -16.11 16.30
CA ILE A 150 -25.36 -17.33 15.65
C ILE A 150 -26.21 -18.17 16.60
N CYS A 151 -25.69 -18.52 17.79
CA CYS A 151 -26.43 -19.33 18.77
C CYS A 151 -27.26 -18.52 19.76
N PHE A 152 -26.91 -17.24 19.97
CA PHE A 152 -27.52 -16.35 20.98
C PHE A 152 -27.45 -16.85 22.43
N SER A 153 -26.68 -17.90 22.71
CA SER A 153 -26.69 -18.63 24.00
C SER A 153 -25.41 -18.49 24.82
N GLU A 154 -24.26 -18.28 24.19
CA GLU A 154 -22.94 -18.20 24.87
C GLU A 154 -22.21 -16.90 24.56
N ASP A 155 -21.27 -16.55 25.44
CA ASP A 155 -20.35 -15.43 25.23
C ASP A 155 -19.42 -15.69 24.03
N GLU A 156 -19.28 -14.70 23.16
CA GLU A 156 -18.58 -14.86 21.88
C GLU A 156 -17.06 -14.72 21.97
N LEU A 157 -16.39 -15.63 22.69
CA LEU A 157 -14.93 -15.71 22.72
C LEU A 157 -14.37 -16.21 21.39
N VAL A 158 -13.09 -15.91 21.06
CA VAL A 158 -12.44 -16.32 19.78
C VAL A 158 -12.63 -17.81 19.45
N PHE A 159 -12.52 -18.68 20.46
CA PHE A 159 -12.75 -20.11 20.28
C PHE A 159 -14.23 -20.40 19.98
N HIS A 160 -15.17 -19.89 20.77
CA HIS A 160 -16.61 -20.06 20.53
C HIS A 160 -17.01 -19.49 19.15
N ALA A 161 -16.42 -18.35 18.78
CA ALA A 161 -16.55 -17.77 17.47
C ALA A 161 -16.10 -18.80 16.43
N LEU A 162 -14.81 -19.09 16.30
CA LEU A 162 -14.36 -19.82 15.13
C LEU A 162 -14.72 -21.32 15.14
N LEU A 163 -14.84 -21.92 16.32
CA LEU A 163 -14.79 -23.38 16.49
C LEU A 163 -15.91 -23.93 17.38
N GLY A 164 -16.10 -23.35 18.56
CA GLY A 164 -16.89 -23.94 19.66
C GLY A 164 -18.40 -23.74 19.59
N CYS A 165 -18.91 -22.92 18.68
CA CYS A 165 -20.35 -22.70 18.55
C CYS A 165 -21.06 -23.97 18.05
N GLU A 166 -22.08 -24.44 18.78
CA GLU A 166 -22.85 -25.66 18.46
C GLU A 166 -23.40 -25.66 17.02
N ASN A 167 -23.82 -24.50 16.52
CA ASN A 167 -24.35 -24.34 15.17
C ASN A 167 -23.28 -24.52 14.07
N LEU A 168 -21.99 -24.53 14.42
CA LEU A 168 -20.88 -24.88 13.52
C LEU A 168 -20.55 -26.38 13.55
N GLY A 169 -21.17 -27.18 14.42
CA GLY A 169 -20.84 -28.59 14.59
C GLY A 169 -20.95 -29.38 13.27
N ASN A 170 -22.04 -29.20 12.53
CA ASN A 170 -22.22 -29.84 11.22
C ASN A 170 -21.22 -29.34 10.17
N LEU A 171 -20.77 -28.08 10.25
CA LEU A 171 -19.79 -27.52 9.33
C LEU A 171 -18.43 -28.21 9.53
N TRP A 172 -17.99 -28.33 10.78
CA TRP A 172 -16.71 -28.94 11.14
C TRP A 172 -16.74 -30.46 10.96
N ALA A 173 -17.82 -31.14 11.35
CA ALA A 173 -17.97 -32.59 11.16
C ALA A 173 -17.88 -32.99 9.68
N ASN A 174 -18.43 -32.18 8.78
CA ASN A 174 -18.39 -32.44 7.33
C ASN A 174 -17.09 -31.97 6.65
N SER A 175 -16.23 -31.23 7.34
CA SER A 175 -15.04 -30.62 6.73
C SER A 175 -13.89 -31.61 6.47
N GLU A 176 -13.95 -32.81 7.06
CA GLU A 176 -12.89 -33.84 7.04
C GLU A 176 -11.58 -33.36 7.71
N ILE A 177 -11.56 -32.15 8.27
CA ILE A 177 -10.49 -31.67 9.15
C ILE A 177 -10.65 -32.39 10.48
N PRO A 178 -9.59 -33.01 11.03
CA PRO A 178 -9.64 -33.66 12.34
C PRO A 178 -10.08 -32.66 13.41
N PHE A 179 -11.36 -32.64 13.78
CA PHE A 179 -11.89 -31.70 14.77
C PHE A 179 -11.76 -32.27 16.19
N VAL A 180 -11.13 -31.47 17.05
CA VAL A 180 -10.74 -31.74 18.44
C VAL A 180 -11.88 -31.32 19.39
N GLY A 181 -13.05 -31.92 19.24
CA GLY A 181 -14.28 -31.55 19.96
C GLY A 181 -14.36 -32.00 21.42
N GLU A 182 -13.40 -32.80 21.90
CA GLU A 182 -13.33 -33.24 23.30
C GLU A 182 -11.98 -32.83 23.90
N SER A 183 -11.81 -31.55 24.19
CA SER A 183 -10.92 -31.13 25.28
C SER A 183 -11.79 -30.57 26.39
N SER A 184 -12.13 -31.47 27.31
CA SER A 184 -12.54 -31.11 28.65
C SER A 184 -11.46 -30.24 29.29
N GLY A 185 -11.68 -28.93 29.33
CA GLY A 185 -10.86 -27.98 30.09
C GLY A 185 -10.17 -26.94 29.22
N GLU A 186 -10.38 -25.68 29.61
CA GLU A 186 -9.68 -24.40 29.31
C GLU A 186 -8.47 -24.37 28.34
N MET A 187 -8.49 -25.06 27.19
CA MET A 187 -7.41 -24.94 26.21
C MET A 187 -7.52 -23.59 25.49
N GLN A 188 -6.47 -22.78 25.52
CA GLN A 188 -6.46 -21.49 24.84
C GLN A 188 -6.33 -21.70 23.32
N PHE A 189 -7.02 -20.88 22.52
CA PHE A 189 -6.98 -20.94 21.04
C PHE A 189 -5.55 -21.01 20.48
N ALA A 190 -4.58 -20.36 21.12
CA ALA A 190 -3.19 -20.38 20.71
C ALA A 190 -2.53 -21.76 20.81
N GLU A 191 -2.77 -22.49 21.90
CA GLU A 191 -2.22 -23.84 22.12
C GLU A 191 -2.83 -24.84 21.13
N TRP A 192 -4.13 -24.69 20.87
CA TRP A 192 -4.83 -25.48 19.87
C TRP A 192 -4.34 -25.18 18.44
N PHE A 193 -4.14 -23.91 18.10
CA PHE A 193 -3.66 -23.49 16.79
C PHE A 193 -2.23 -23.97 16.52
N ASP A 194 -1.38 -23.96 17.55
CA ASP A 194 -0.02 -24.51 17.48
C ASP A 194 -0.05 -26.03 17.25
N PHE A 195 -0.95 -26.75 17.90
CA PHE A 195 -1.16 -28.18 17.63
C PHE A 195 -1.57 -28.43 16.17
N ALA A 196 -2.54 -27.66 15.65
CA ALA A 196 -3.00 -27.80 14.27
C ALA A 196 -1.89 -27.54 13.24
N LEU A 197 -1.05 -26.52 13.48
CA LEU A 197 0.11 -26.20 12.62
C LEU A 197 1.08 -27.37 12.47
N HIS A 198 1.27 -28.18 13.51
CA HIS A 198 2.26 -29.26 13.52
C HIS A 198 1.71 -30.62 13.07
N HIS A 199 0.38 -30.83 13.12
CA HIS A 199 -0.23 -32.14 12.90
C HIS A 199 -1.08 -32.23 11.63
N TRP A 200 -1.45 -31.11 11.01
CA TRP A 200 -2.29 -31.10 9.81
C TRP A 200 -1.46 -30.99 8.53
N SER A 201 -1.97 -31.56 7.45
CA SER A 201 -1.40 -31.34 6.12
C SER A 201 -1.61 -29.89 5.66
N SER A 202 -0.81 -29.45 4.69
CA SER A 202 -0.99 -28.13 4.05
C SER A 202 -2.42 -27.92 3.59
N ASP A 203 -3.00 -28.90 2.88
CA ASP A 203 -4.37 -28.78 2.34
C ASP A 203 -5.42 -28.66 3.44
N GLN A 204 -5.27 -29.42 4.54
CA GLN A 204 -6.16 -29.33 5.71
C GLN A 204 -6.07 -27.95 6.36
N PHE A 205 -4.86 -27.41 6.50
CA PHE A 205 -4.64 -26.10 7.11
C PHE A 205 -5.19 -24.95 6.25
N HIS A 206 -5.03 -25.01 4.92
CA HIS A 206 -5.60 -24.02 4.02
C HIS A 206 -7.12 -24.08 4.00
N LEU A 207 -7.71 -25.28 3.91
CA LEU A 207 -9.16 -25.46 3.98
C LEU A 207 -9.71 -24.92 5.31
N PHE A 208 -9.05 -25.22 6.42
CA PHE A 208 -9.37 -24.67 7.73
C PHE A 208 -9.40 -23.14 7.73
N ALA A 209 -8.35 -22.51 7.21
CA ALA A 209 -8.25 -21.05 7.16
C ALA A 209 -9.40 -20.41 6.35
N PHE A 210 -9.77 -21.02 5.21
CA PHE A 210 -10.92 -20.57 4.42
C PHE A 210 -12.25 -20.74 5.15
N ILE A 211 -12.44 -21.84 5.88
CA ILE A 211 -13.64 -22.04 6.71
C ILE A 211 -13.71 -20.97 7.82
N CYS A 212 -12.63 -20.73 8.55
CA CYS A 212 -12.58 -19.69 9.58
C CYS A 212 -12.87 -18.30 9.01
N TYR A 213 -12.31 -17.98 7.86
CA TYR A 213 -12.57 -16.72 7.15
C TYR A 213 -14.06 -16.56 6.80
N LEU A 214 -14.69 -17.61 6.25
CA LEU A 214 -16.11 -17.59 5.87
C LEU A 214 -17.04 -17.56 7.09
N VAL A 215 -16.72 -18.29 8.15
CA VAL A 215 -17.45 -18.24 9.43
C VAL A 215 -17.38 -16.84 10.05
N TRP A 216 -16.19 -16.22 10.05
CA TRP A 216 -16.01 -14.85 10.54
C TRP A 216 -16.82 -13.84 9.72
N ASN A 217 -16.78 -13.95 8.39
CA ASN A 217 -17.56 -13.08 7.51
C ASN A 217 -19.06 -13.25 7.70
N CYS A 218 -19.56 -14.49 7.75
CA CYS A 218 -20.97 -14.79 8.02
C CYS A 218 -21.43 -14.13 9.33
N ARG A 219 -20.62 -14.22 10.40
CA ARG A 219 -20.91 -13.50 11.66
C ARG A 219 -20.99 -12.00 11.51
N ASN A 220 -20.05 -11.40 10.79
CA ASN A 220 -20.06 -9.96 10.58
C ASN A 220 -21.26 -9.51 9.75
N GLU A 221 -21.66 -10.29 8.76
CA GLU A 221 -22.86 -10.04 7.96
C GLU A 221 -24.13 -10.11 8.84
N VAL A 222 -24.27 -11.11 9.72
CA VAL A 222 -25.40 -11.20 10.68
C VAL A 222 -25.45 -9.95 11.56
N ARG A 223 -24.31 -9.54 12.13
CA ARG A 223 -24.23 -8.35 13.00
C ARG A 223 -24.57 -7.05 12.26
N LEU A 224 -24.16 -6.94 11.01
CA LEU A 224 -24.44 -5.78 10.15
C LEU A 224 -25.83 -5.83 9.52
N LYS A 225 -26.64 -6.85 9.84
CA LYS A 225 -27.98 -7.10 9.26
C LYS A 225 -27.94 -7.18 7.73
N LEU A 226 -26.85 -7.73 7.19
CA LEU A 226 -26.68 -8.01 5.77
C LEU A 226 -27.19 -9.41 5.45
N ASN A 227 -27.40 -9.69 4.16
CA ASN A 227 -27.76 -11.03 3.70
C ASN A 227 -26.58 -11.98 3.91
N THR A 228 -26.79 -13.03 4.69
CA THR A 228 -25.77 -14.02 5.05
C THR A 228 -25.97 -15.30 4.27
N LEU A 229 -24.87 -15.94 3.86
CA LEU A 229 -24.94 -17.31 3.35
C LEU A 229 -25.33 -18.29 4.47
N PRO A 230 -26.19 -19.30 4.20
CA PRO A 230 -26.46 -20.36 5.16
C PRO A 230 -25.18 -21.10 5.54
N LEU A 231 -25.05 -21.51 6.82
CA LEU A 231 -23.87 -22.23 7.32
C LEU A 231 -23.55 -23.49 6.50
N SER A 232 -24.58 -24.16 5.97
CA SER A 232 -24.45 -25.33 5.11
C SER A 232 -23.72 -25.07 3.78
N GLN A 233 -23.68 -23.81 3.32
CA GLN A 233 -23.01 -23.43 2.07
C GLN A 233 -21.56 -22.98 2.28
N LEU A 234 -21.09 -22.82 3.53
CA LEU A 234 -19.74 -22.32 3.79
C LEU A 234 -18.66 -23.34 3.40
N LEU A 235 -18.86 -24.63 3.68
CA LEU A 235 -17.87 -25.66 3.36
C LEU A 235 -17.68 -25.86 1.85
N PRO A 236 -18.73 -25.99 1.01
CA PRO A 236 -18.56 -26.02 -0.45
C PRO A 236 -17.78 -24.80 -0.96
N LYS A 237 -18.14 -23.61 -0.49
CA LYS A 237 -17.48 -22.36 -0.87
C LYS A 237 -16.01 -22.33 -0.44
N ALA A 238 -15.67 -22.84 0.74
CA ALA A 238 -14.28 -22.96 1.21
C ALA A 238 -13.47 -23.90 0.31
N LYS A 239 -14.04 -25.06 -0.06
CA LYS A 239 -13.41 -26.03 -0.96
C LYS A 239 -13.16 -25.41 -2.35
N ASP A 240 -14.12 -24.66 -2.89
CA ASP A 240 -13.98 -23.96 -4.18
C ASP A 240 -12.88 -22.88 -4.13
N MET A 241 -12.87 -22.05 -3.09
CA MET A 241 -11.83 -21.02 -2.90
C MET A 241 -10.42 -21.62 -2.78
N TRP A 242 -10.30 -22.74 -2.06
CA TRP A 242 -9.01 -23.44 -1.96
C TRP A 242 -8.55 -24.02 -3.30
N LYS A 243 -9.48 -24.63 -4.05
CA LYS A 243 -9.19 -25.18 -5.38
C LYS A 243 -8.68 -24.10 -6.34
N GLU A 244 -9.34 -22.94 -6.36
CA GLU A 244 -8.92 -21.81 -7.20
C GLU A 244 -7.50 -21.34 -6.88
N VAL A 245 -7.17 -21.22 -5.59
CA VAL A 245 -5.84 -20.77 -5.15
C VAL A 245 -4.77 -21.82 -5.43
N SER A 246 -5.03 -23.11 -5.17
CA SER A 246 -4.05 -24.17 -5.40
C SER A 246 -3.71 -24.33 -6.90
N GLU A 247 -4.71 -24.15 -7.78
CA GLU A 247 -4.51 -24.12 -9.24
C GLU A 247 -3.73 -22.88 -9.70
N ALA A 248 -3.93 -21.72 -9.07
CA ALA A 248 -3.21 -20.50 -9.40
C ALA A 248 -1.75 -20.52 -8.95
N VAL A 249 -1.47 -21.07 -7.76
CA VAL A 249 -0.11 -21.20 -7.19
C VAL A 249 0.73 -22.22 -7.96
N SER A 250 0.09 -23.21 -8.60
CA SER A 250 0.77 -24.22 -9.41
C SER A 250 1.24 -23.70 -10.79
N ARG A 251 0.90 -22.46 -11.17
CA ARG A 251 1.36 -21.87 -12.44
C ARG A 251 2.79 -21.34 -12.27
N PRO A 252 3.75 -21.75 -13.11
CA PRO A 252 5.11 -21.24 -13.01
C PRO A 252 5.12 -19.73 -13.28
N ALA A 253 5.49 -18.95 -12.26
CA ALA A 253 5.79 -17.54 -12.43
C ALA A 253 7.04 -17.41 -13.31
N THR A 254 6.93 -16.73 -14.45
CA THR A 254 8.08 -16.30 -15.25
C THR A 254 8.80 -15.15 -14.55
N SER A 255 9.42 -15.43 -13.41
CA SER A 255 10.39 -14.52 -12.80
C SER A 255 11.78 -14.91 -13.27
N TRP A 256 12.41 -14.06 -14.07
CA TRP A 256 13.85 -14.10 -14.23
C TRP A 256 14.47 -13.88 -12.86
N ILE A 257 15.17 -14.89 -12.36
CA ILE A 257 15.91 -14.81 -11.11
C ILE A 257 17.08 -13.85 -11.36
N CYS A 258 16.94 -12.61 -10.92
CA CYS A 258 18.07 -11.72 -10.75
C CYS A 258 18.99 -12.31 -9.66
N ASP A 259 20.27 -12.44 -9.98
CA ASP A 259 21.30 -12.94 -9.07
C ASP A 259 21.52 -11.90 -7.95
N LEU A 260 20.72 -12.03 -6.88
CA LEU A 260 20.59 -11.13 -5.71
C LEU A 260 21.89 -10.90 -4.92
N ARG A 261 23.02 -11.46 -5.35
CA ARG A 261 24.32 -11.39 -4.66
C ARG A 261 25.34 -10.50 -5.35
N SER A 262 25.05 -10.00 -6.55
CA SER A 262 26.02 -9.14 -7.26
C SER A 262 25.92 -7.70 -6.78
N VAL A 263 27.04 -7.21 -6.25
CA VAL A 263 27.20 -5.84 -5.72
C VAL A 263 27.64 -4.85 -6.81
N LYS A 264 27.74 -5.31 -8.06
CA LYS A 264 28.19 -4.52 -9.22
C LYS A 264 27.12 -4.50 -10.30
N TRP A 265 27.11 -3.43 -11.09
CA TRP A 265 26.27 -3.33 -12.28
C TRP A 265 26.57 -4.48 -13.26
N LYS A 266 25.55 -4.92 -13.99
CA LYS A 266 25.67 -5.95 -15.05
C LYS A 266 25.01 -5.46 -16.33
N ALA A 267 25.61 -5.76 -17.47
CA ALA A 267 25.03 -5.46 -18.78
C ALA A 267 23.67 -6.16 -19.00
N PRO A 268 22.74 -5.54 -19.76
CA PRO A 268 21.48 -6.17 -20.15
C PRO A 268 21.68 -7.32 -21.15
N PRO A 269 20.65 -8.17 -21.34
CA PRO A 269 20.61 -9.10 -22.47
C PRO A 269 20.71 -8.38 -23.82
N ILE A 270 21.17 -9.10 -24.84
CA ILE A 270 21.24 -8.59 -26.22
C ILE A 270 19.86 -8.05 -26.65
N HIS A 271 19.85 -6.90 -27.32
CA HIS A 271 18.65 -6.17 -27.78
C HIS A 271 17.78 -5.53 -26.69
N PHE A 272 18.25 -5.52 -25.43
CA PHE A 272 17.65 -4.69 -24.38
C PHE A 272 18.55 -3.50 -24.09
N MET A 273 17.92 -2.36 -23.81
CA MET A 273 18.61 -1.23 -23.20
C MET A 273 18.39 -1.27 -21.69
N LYS A 274 19.45 -1.12 -20.92
CA LYS A 274 19.36 -1.01 -19.47
C LYS A 274 19.22 0.45 -19.08
N LEU A 275 18.20 0.73 -18.28
CA LEU A 275 17.91 2.04 -17.72
C LEU A 275 18.13 1.97 -16.21
N ASN A 276 19.19 2.60 -15.71
CA ASN A 276 19.39 2.79 -14.27
C ASN A 276 18.79 4.14 -13.87
N ILE A 277 17.96 4.16 -12.83
CA ILE A 277 17.31 5.37 -12.29
C ILE A 277 17.62 5.54 -10.82
N ASP A 278 17.60 6.78 -10.35
CA ASP A 278 17.67 7.13 -8.93
C ASP A 278 17.07 8.51 -8.70
N ALA A 279 16.66 8.79 -7.46
CA ALA A 279 16.30 10.13 -7.03
C ALA A 279 17.07 10.58 -5.80
N SER A 280 17.32 11.88 -5.71
CA SER A 280 18.04 12.48 -4.59
C SER A 280 17.28 13.68 -4.04
N LEU A 281 17.38 13.89 -2.72
CA LEU A 281 16.85 15.04 -2.00
C LEU A 281 18.03 15.79 -1.35
N CYS A 282 18.43 16.92 -1.93
CA CYS A 282 19.47 17.80 -1.41
C CYS A 282 18.84 19.03 -0.76
N GLY A 283 18.64 18.97 0.56
CA GLY A 283 17.95 20.01 1.31
C GLY A 283 16.46 20.05 0.95
N VAL A 284 16.04 21.12 0.27
CA VAL A 284 14.65 21.32 -0.20
C VAL A 284 14.53 21.20 -1.72
N VAL A 285 15.56 20.68 -2.39
CA VAL A 285 15.56 20.45 -3.84
C VAL A 285 15.72 18.96 -4.10
N ALA A 286 14.85 18.41 -4.96
CA ALA A 286 14.95 17.03 -5.40
C ALA A 286 15.39 16.98 -6.86
N GLY A 287 16.13 15.94 -7.20
CA GLY A 287 16.62 15.66 -8.54
C GLY A 287 16.48 14.20 -8.88
N SER A 288 16.27 13.90 -10.15
CA SER A 288 16.33 12.56 -10.72
C SER A 288 17.59 12.43 -11.57
N GLY A 289 18.10 11.20 -11.63
CA GLY A 289 19.17 10.82 -12.52
C GLY A 289 18.82 9.54 -13.24
N CYS A 290 19.07 9.48 -14.55
CA CYS A 290 18.96 8.22 -15.27
C CYS A 290 20.03 8.05 -16.35
N VAL A 291 20.45 6.82 -16.58
CA VAL A 291 21.43 6.47 -17.63
C VAL A 291 20.97 5.25 -18.42
N PHE A 292 21.04 5.35 -19.75
CA PHE A 292 20.85 4.24 -20.67
C PHE A 292 22.19 3.63 -21.06
N ARG A 293 22.29 2.31 -20.96
CA ARG A 293 23.43 1.54 -21.44
C ARG A 293 23.00 0.34 -22.27
N ASN A 294 23.80 0.02 -23.26
CA ASN A 294 23.61 -1.15 -24.12
C ASN A 294 24.26 -2.41 -23.51
N GLU A 295 24.22 -3.51 -24.25
CA GLU A 295 24.80 -4.81 -23.90
C GLU A 295 26.33 -4.80 -23.72
N SER A 296 27.03 -3.79 -24.26
CA SER A 296 28.48 -3.60 -24.09
C SER A 296 28.83 -2.66 -22.94
N GLY A 297 27.85 -2.23 -22.14
CA GLY A 297 28.06 -1.25 -21.07
C GLY A 297 28.26 0.20 -21.55
N ARG A 298 28.17 0.46 -22.86
CA ARG A 298 28.35 1.81 -23.41
C ARG A 298 27.15 2.67 -23.08
N VAL A 299 27.41 3.88 -22.60
CA VAL A 299 26.38 4.90 -22.38
C VAL A 299 25.82 5.35 -23.72
N LEU A 300 24.50 5.22 -23.87
CA LEU A 300 23.76 5.74 -25.02
C LEU A 300 23.18 7.12 -24.73
N ALA A 301 22.75 7.33 -23.50
CA ALA A 301 22.30 8.63 -23.05
C ALA A 301 22.27 8.71 -21.52
N ALA A 302 22.42 9.91 -20.98
CA ALA A 302 22.25 10.20 -19.56
C ALA A 302 21.36 11.43 -19.40
N LYS A 303 20.61 11.50 -18.30
CA LYS A 303 19.80 12.67 -17.95
C LYS A 303 19.90 12.94 -16.47
N ALA A 304 19.96 14.22 -16.15
CA ALA A 304 19.77 14.76 -14.82
C ALA A 304 18.66 15.80 -14.89
N ALA A 305 17.69 15.73 -13.99
CA ALA A 305 16.51 16.57 -14.03
C ALA A 305 16.07 16.97 -12.63
N ARG A 306 15.33 18.08 -12.56
CA ARG A 306 14.78 18.55 -11.29
C ARG A 306 13.42 17.91 -11.04
N ILE A 307 13.13 17.54 -9.80
CA ILE A 307 11.81 17.06 -9.37
C ILE A 307 11.17 18.11 -8.46
N PRO A 308 9.90 18.51 -8.68
CA PRO A 308 9.17 19.39 -7.77
C PRO A 308 9.14 18.83 -6.34
N VAL A 309 9.53 19.64 -5.35
CA VAL A 309 9.63 19.19 -3.95
C VAL A 309 8.30 19.29 -3.23
N MET A 310 7.61 18.15 -3.19
CA MET A 310 6.45 17.86 -2.34
C MET A 310 6.22 16.34 -2.16
N ALA A 311 7.21 15.52 -2.56
CA ALA A 311 7.11 14.08 -2.68
C ALA A 311 7.96 13.37 -1.61
N SER A 312 7.44 12.27 -1.07
CA SER A 312 8.18 11.30 -0.27
C SER A 312 9.33 10.67 -1.06
N VAL A 313 10.32 10.08 -0.39
CA VAL A 313 11.45 9.39 -1.06
C VAL A 313 10.93 8.37 -2.08
N ALA A 314 9.91 7.58 -1.74
CA ALA A 314 9.33 6.61 -2.68
C ALA A 314 8.70 7.28 -3.91
N GLU A 315 8.03 8.42 -3.75
CA GLU A 315 7.45 9.17 -4.86
C GLU A 315 8.55 9.78 -5.76
N LEU A 316 9.65 10.25 -5.18
CA LEU A 316 10.80 10.73 -5.94
C LEU A 316 11.40 9.62 -6.82
N GLU A 317 11.58 8.42 -6.26
CA GLU A 317 12.06 7.25 -7.01
C GLU A 317 11.10 6.84 -8.13
N ALA A 318 9.79 6.81 -7.85
CA ALA A 318 8.79 6.51 -8.88
C ALA A 318 8.75 7.59 -9.97
N MET A 319 8.93 8.86 -9.62
CA MET A 319 9.06 9.94 -10.61
C MET A 319 10.32 9.80 -11.45
N ALA A 320 11.45 9.38 -10.88
CA ALA A 320 12.67 9.09 -11.63
C ALA A 320 12.45 7.95 -12.64
N VAL A 321 11.71 6.88 -12.27
CA VAL A 321 11.28 5.83 -13.21
C VAL A 321 10.47 6.43 -14.37
N LEU A 322 9.46 7.23 -14.07
CA LEU A 322 8.58 7.83 -15.09
C LEU A 322 9.36 8.73 -16.06
N GLN A 323 10.25 9.58 -15.54
CA GLN A 323 11.10 10.46 -16.36
C GLN A 323 12.11 9.67 -17.21
N GLY A 324 12.68 8.60 -16.66
CA GLY A 324 13.57 7.70 -17.41
C GLY A 324 12.83 6.99 -18.55
N LEU A 325 11.60 6.53 -18.32
CA LEU A 325 10.76 5.95 -19.37
C LEU A 325 10.37 6.98 -20.43
N GLN A 326 10.03 8.22 -20.04
CA GLN A 326 9.76 9.29 -21.00
C GLN A 326 10.96 9.50 -21.94
N MET A 327 12.16 9.55 -21.38
CA MET A 327 13.38 9.62 -22.16
C MET A 327 13.60 8.39 -23.05
N ALA A 328 13.29 7.18 -22.58
CA ALA A 328 13.36 5.96 -23.39
C ALA A 328 12.50 6.08 -24.66
N LYS A 329 11.28 6.60 -24.50
CA LYS A 329 10.34 6.82 -25.60
C LYS A 329 10.89 7.86 -26.59
N ASP A 330 11.42 8.97 -26.08
CA ASP A 330 11.97 10.04 -26.91
C ASP A 330 13.20 9.57 -27.72
N LEU A 331 13.96 8.62 -27.17
CA LEU A 331 15.09 7.96 -27.85
C LEU A 331 14.68 6.82 -28.80
N GLY A 332 13.39 6.49 -28.91
CA GLY A 332 12.89 5.39 -29.73
C GLY A 332 13.28 3.99 -29.22
N ILE A 333 13.61 3.85 -27.94
CA ILE A 333 13.95 2.56 -27.32
C ILE A 333 12.66 1.76 -27.11
N LEU A 334 12.60 0.55 -27.67
CA LEU A 334 11.39 -0.30 -27.61
C LEU A 334 11.45 -1.42 -26.57
N LYS A 335 12.64 -1.83 -26.13
CA LYS A 335 12.86 -2.88 -25.14
C LYS A 335 13.78 -2.37 -24.04
N VAL A 336 13.23 -2.20 -22.84
CA VAL A 336 13.93 -1.56 -21.72
C VAL A 336 13.90 -2.44 -20.47
N PHE A 337 15.05 -2.52 -19.81
CA PHE A 337 15.21 -3.13 -18.49
C PHE A 337 15.52 -2.03 -17.48
N VAL A 338 14.57 -1.69 -16.62
CA VAL A 338 14.64 -0.60 -15.65
C VAL A 338 15.15 -1.12 -14.31
N GLU A 339 16.19 -0.50 -13.78
CA GLU A 339 16.79 -0.80 -12.48
C GLU A 339 16.83 0.42 -11.57
N GLY A 340 16.47 0.23 -10.30
CA GLY A 340 16.53 1.25 -9.26
C GLY A 340 16.88 0.64 -7.89
N ASP A 341 17.32 1.47 -6.95
CA ASP A 341 17.82 1.03 -5.65
C ASP A 341 16.73 0.86 -4.58
N ASN A 342 15.52 1.36 -4.83
CA ASN A 342 14.41 1.29 -3.91
C ASN A 342 13.61 -0.01 -4.09
N GLN A 343 13.89 -0.98 -3.22
CA GLN A 343 13.31 -2.32 -3.28
C GLN A 343 11.78 -2.31 -3.27
N TRP A 344 11.16 -1.41 -2.50
CA TRP A 344 9.71 -1.35 -2.40
C TRP A 344 9.08 -0.81 -3.69
N VAL A 345 9.62 0.27 -4.25
CA VAL A 345 9.15 0.86 -5.52
C VAL A 345 9.30 -0.15 -6.66
N MET A 346 10.50 -0.72 -6.83
CA MET A 346 10.76 -1.68 -7.90
C MET A 346 9.91 -2.96 -7.73
N GLY A 347 9.77 -3.46 -6.50
CA GLY A 347 8.89 -4.60 -6.21
C GLY A 347 7.42 -4.32 -6.49
N LYS A 348 6.94 -3.10 -6.23
CA LYS A 348 5.56 -2.69 -6.55
C LYS A 348 5.30 -2.60 -8.05
N LEU A 349 6.27 -2.13 -8.84
CA LEU A 349 6.17 -2.09 -10.29
C LEU A 349 6.14 -3.48 -10.92
N CYS A 350 6.82 -4.47 -10.33
CA CYS A 350 6.73 -5.88 -10.74
C CYS A 350 5.40 -6.55 -10.36
N SER A 351 4.69 -6.03 -9.36
CA SER A 351 3.44 -6.64 -8.90
C SER A 351 2.29 -6.37 -9.87
N PRO A 352 1.42 -7.36 -10.17
CA PRO A 352 0.20 -7.13 -10.93
C PRO A 352 -0.86 -6.34 -10.13
N HIS A 353 -0.69 -6.22 -8.80
CA HIS A 353 -1.64 -5.54 -7.93
C HIS A 353 -1.39 -4.02 -7.91
N GLY A 354 -2.48 -3.25 -7.94
CA GLY A 354 -2.41 -1.79 -7.83
C GLY A 354 -1.92 -1.30 -6.46
N CYS A 355 -1.68 0.00 -6.37
CA CYS A 355 -1.31 0.68 -5.13
C CYS A 355 -2.38 1.74 -4.82
N LEU A 356 -2.96 1.66 -3.62
CA LEU A 356 -4.04 2.57 -3.23
C LEU A 356 -3.53 3.87 -2.63
N SER A 357 -2.31 3.88 -2.08
CA SER A 357 -1.68 5.09 -1.50
C SER A 357 -1.49 6.21 -2.54
N PRO A 358 -1.17 7.45 -2.12
CA PRO A 358 -1.01 8.60 -3.00
C PRO A 358 -0.06 8.36 -4.18
N ILE A 359 1.09 7.72 -3.94
CA ILE A 359 2.05 7.30 -4.98
C ILE A 359 1.45 6.38 -6.06
N GLY A 360 0.33 5.71 -5.78
CA GLY A 360 -0.30 4.82 -6.73
C GLY A 360 -0.73 5.49 -8.03
N SER A 361 -1.05 6.79 -8.03
CA SER A 361 -1.30 7.53 -9.29
C SER A 361 -0.05 7.57 -10.18
N ILE A 362 1.14 7.72 -9.59
CA ILE A 362 2.41 7.67 -10.32
C ILE A 362 2.65 6.26 -10.88
N PHE A 363 2.34 5.21 -10.11
CA PHE A 363 2.42 3.83 -10.63
C PHE A 363 1.43 3.57 -11.76
N ASP A 364 0.21 4.09 -11.68
CA ASP A 364 -0.78 3.99 -12.74
C ASP A 364 -0.30 4.71 -14.01
N CYS A 365 0.31 5.89 -13.87
CA CYS A 365 0.97 6.60 -14.97
C CYS A 365 2.11 5.78 -15.58
N ILE A 366 3.02 5.22 -14.77
CA ILE A 366 4.12 4.36 -15.25
C ILE A 366 3.57 3.17 -16.03
N ARG A 367 2.58 2.45 -15.49
CA ARG A 367 1.96 1.29 -16.15
C ARG A 367 1.30 1.67 -17.47
N SER A 368 0.59 2.79 -17.51
CA SER A 368 0.03 3.33 -18.75
C SER A 368 1.15 3.64 -19.76
N PHE A 369 2.24 4.26 -19.29
CA PHE A 369 3.36 4.63 -20.13
C PHE A 369 4.10 3.43 -20.71
N CYS A 370 4.17 2.30 -19.99
CA CYS A 370 4.74 1.05 -20.48
C CYS A 370 4.10 0.53 -21.79
N SER A 371 2.87 0.93 -22.11
CA SER A 371 2.21 0.55 -23.37
C SER A 371 2.89 1.07 -24.64
N HIS A 372 3.80 2.04 -24.53
CA HIS A 372 4.59 2.56 -25.66
C HIS A 372 5.78 1.66 -26.04
N PHE A 373 6.07 0.63 -25.25
CA PHE A 373 7.24 -0.23 -25.42
C PHE A 373 6.81 -1.64 -25.81
N SER A 374 7.65 -2.35 -26.56
CA SER A 374 7.44 -3.77 -26.82
C SER A 374 7.64 -4.62 -25.57
N VAL A 375 8.64 -4.25 -24.75
CA VAL A 375 8.94 -4.93 -23.48
C VAL A 375 9.48 -3.93 -22.47
N VAL A 376 8.91 -3.94 -21.26
CA VAL A 376 9.45 -3.26 -20.07
C VAL A 376 9.64 -4.31 -18.99
N GLN A 377 10.82 -4.36 -18.39
CA GLN A 377 11.09 -5.17 -17.21
C GLN A 377 11.62 -4.28 -16.10
N PHE A 378 11.24 -4.56 -14.86
CA PHE A 378 11.68 -3.83 -13.68
C PHE A 378 12.54 -4.75 -12.80
N GLY A 379 13.61 -4.19 -12.23
CA GLY A 379 14.52 -4.92 -11.35
C GLY A 379 15.00 -4.04 -10.21
N TRP A 380 15.13 -4.63 -9.02
CA TRP A 380 15.84 -3.97 -7.93
C TRP A 380 17.32 -4.30 -7.98
N VAL A 381 18.17 -3.33 -7.68
CA VAL A 381 19.61 -3.50 -7.49
C VAL A 381 20.07 -2.86 -6.18
N PRO A 382 21.14 -3.34 -5.53
CA PRO A 382 21.72 -2.67 -4.38
C PRO A 382 22.30 -1.30 -4.77
N ARG A 383 22.39 -0.36 -3.82
CA ARG A 383 22.89 1.00 -4.04
C ARG A 383 24.27 1.03 -4.67
N GLU A 384 25.11 0.09 -4.29
CA GLU A 384 26.47 -0.07 -4.76
C GLU A 384 26.54 -0.33 -6.28
N ALA A 385 25.51 -0.96 -6.85
CA ALA A 385 25.39 -1.23 -8.28
C ALA A 385 24.63 -0.12 -9.04
N ASN A 386 24.18 0.94 -8.35
CA ASN A 386 23.38 2.03 -8.93
C ASN A 386 24.02 3.42 -8.76
N LYS A 387 25.31 3.50 -8.40
CA LYS A 387 26.00 4.75 -8.06
C LYS A 387 26.00 5.79 -9.18
N VAL A 388 26.00 5.37 -10.44
CA VAL A 388 25.95 6.29 -11.59
C VAL A 388 24.63 7.06 -11.62
N ALA A 389 23.49 6.38 -11.48
CA ALA A 389 22.19 7.03 -11.44
C ALA A 389 22.08 7.94 -10.21
N HIS A 390 22.59 7.50 -9.05
CA HIS A 390 22.63 8.30 -7.84
C HIS A 390 23.40 9.62 -8.00
N LYS A 391 24.60 9.58 -8.61
CA LYS A 391 25.35 10.81 -8.89
C LYS A 391 24.63 11.73 -9.87
N LEU A 392 23.98 11.18 -10.91
CA LEU A 392 23.16 11.99 -11.82
C LEU A 392 21.98 12.65 -11.07
N ALA A 393 21.36 11.95 -10.12
CA ALA A 393 20.27 12.52 -9.31
C ALA A 393 20.75 13.70 -8.45
N GLN A 394 21.95 13.58 -7.86
CA GLN A 394 22.59 14.69 -7.15
C GLN A 394 22.90 15.88 -8.08
N VAL A 395 23.33 15.63 -9.32
CA VAL A 395 23.46 16.69 -10.33
C VAL A 395 22.11 17.34 -10.58
N GLY A 396 21.04 16.56 -10.73
CA GLY A 396 19.67 17.06 -10.91
C GLY A 396 19.23 18.04 -9.82
N CYS A 397 19.67 17.84 -8.58
CA CYS A 397 19.40 18.77 -7.47
C CYS A 397 20.06 20.15 -7.63
N THR A 398 21.10 20.26 -8.47
CA THR A 398 21.85 21.51 -8.69
C THR A 398 21.43 22.27 -9.95
N LEU A 399 20.61 21.65 -10.80
CA LEU A 399 20.23 22.21 -12.09
C LEU A 399 19.02 23.16 -11.98
N GLU A 400 19.03 24.21 -12.81
CA GLU A 400 17.86 25.05 -13.04
C GLU A 400 16.90 24.44 -14.07
N LEU A 401 17.45 23.73 -15.07
CA LEU A 401 16.73 23.07 -16.16
C LEU A 401 17.27 21.65 -16.36
N ASP A 402 16.41 20.74 -16.82
CA ASP A 402 16.79 19.38 -17.21
C ASP A 402 17.94 19.38 -18.22
N HIS A 403 18.88 18.46 -18.05
CA HIS A 403 20.01 18.29 -18.96
C HIS A 403 20.07 16.84 -19.46
N VAL A 404 20.24 16.68 -20.77
CA VAL A 404 20.39 15.38 -21.43
C VAL A 404 21.73 15.34 -22.17
N TRP A 405 22.49 14.27 -21.96
CA TRP A 405 23.70 13.93 -22.71
C TRP A 405 23.38 12.76 -23.64
N LEU A 406 23.64 12.91 -24.93
CA LEU A 406 23.44 11.86 -25.94
C LEU A 406 24.79 11.28 -26.34
N GLU A 407 24.89 9.95 -26.31
CA GLU A 407 26.14 9.19 -26.51
C GLU A 407 27.32 9.63 -25.61
N ASP A 408 27.01 10.36 -24.53
CA ASP A 408 27.97 10.98 -23.63
C ASP A 408 27.41 11.01 -22.19
N SER A 409 28.23 11.47 -21.25
CA SER A 409 27.91 11.59 -19.83
C SER A 409 28.69 12.73 -19.17
N PRO A 410 28.16 13.34 -18.09
CA PRO A 410 28.91 14.36 -17.36
C PRO A 410 30.11 13.75 -16.66
N ALA A 411 31.23 14.48 -16.61
CA ALA A 411 32.50 14.02 -16.04
C ALA A 411 32.38 13.49 -14.59
N VAL A 412 31.42 13.99 -13.82
CA VAL A 412 31.15 13.57 -12.44
C VAL A 412 30.79 12.08 -12.28
N ILE A 413 30.28 11.44 -13.35
CA ILE A 413 29.93 10.01 -13.32
C ILE A 413 30.97 9.09 -13.97
N ALA A 414 32.03 9.64 -14.57
CA ALA A 414 33.06 8.86 -15.26
C ALA A 414 33.76 7.82 -14.36
N ALA A 415 34.04 8.18 -13.10
CA ALA A 415 34.70 7.28 -12.15
C ALA A 415 33.81 6.08 -11.78
N GLU A 416 32.50 6.28 -11.63
CA GLU A 416 31.56 5.20 -11.29
C GLU A 416 31.30 4.32 -12.52
N LEU A 417 31.20 4.92 -13.71
CA LEU A 417 31.14 4.17 -14.97
C LEU A 417 32.32 3.22 -15.15
N ALA A 418 33.54 3.67 -14.84
CA ALA A 418 34.74 2.85 -14.90
C ALA A 418 34.77 1.71 -13.85
N CYS A 419 34.03 1.85 -12.75
CA CYS A 419 33.94 0.85 -11.69
C CYS A 419 32.93 -0.27 -11.99
N ASP A 420 31.95 0.02 -12.85
CA ASP A 420 30.90 -0.91 -13.29
C ASP A 420 31.44 -2.02 -14.22
N GLY A 421 32.59 -1.82 -14.86
CA GLY A 421 33.30 -2.81 -15.67
C GLY A 421 33.24 -2.53 -17.16
#